data_AF-A0A941PTC0-F1
#
_entry.id   AF-A0A941PTC0-F1
#
_cell.length_a   1.000
_cell.length_b   1.000
_cell.length_c   1.000
_cell.angle_alpha   90.00
_cell.angle_beta   90.00
_cell.angle_gamma   90.00
#
_symmetry.space_group_name_H-M   'P 1'
#
loop_
_entity.id
_entity.type
_entity.pdbx_description
1 polymer ?
#
loop_
_entity_poly.entity_id
_entity_poly.type
_entity_poly.pdbx_seq_one_letter_code
_entity_poly.pdbx_strand_id
1 'polypeptide(L)' 'GSGRVAAHEIMIGTPAIRNLIREAKVAQMYSAIQTGQGMGMQTLDQTLTDLVRRNVISSAEARGKAKIPENFPN' A
#
# COMPACT_ATOMS: atom_id res chain seq x y z
N GLY A 1 -12.38 -13.10 -14.93
CA GLY A 1 -11.06 -13.76 -14.94
C GLY A 1 -11.15 -15.11 -14.25
N SER A 2 -10.19 -16.02 -14.46
CA SER A 2 -10.18 -17.37 -13.86
C SER A 2 -9.28 -17.52 -12.62
N GLY A 3 -8.78 -16.40 -12.07
CA GLY A 3 -7.85 -16.42 -10.94
C GLY A 3 -7.94 -15.17 -10.07
N ARG A 4 -7.17 -15.16 -8.98
CA ARG A 4 -7.04 -14.04 -8.03
C ARG A 4 -5.55 -13.72 -7.86
N VAL A 5 -5.24 -12.46 -7.62
CA VAL A 5 -3.90 -12.00 -7.23
C VAL A 5 -3.98 -11.35 -5.85
N ALA A 6 -2.94 -11.51 -5.04
CA ALA A 6 -2.85 -10.86 -3.74
C ALA A 6 -2.17 -9.50 -3.87
N ALA A 7 -2.79 -8.46 -3.31
CA ALA A 7 -2.17 -7.16 -3.09
C ALA A 7 -1.84 -7.03 -1.60
N HIS A 8 -0.60 -6.65 -1.28
CA HIS A 8 -0.11 -6.59 0.10
C HIS A 8 0.28 -5.17 0.48
N GLU A 9 0.05 -4.82 1.74
CA GLU A 9 0.72 -3.73 2.42
C GLU A 9 1.79 -4.33 3.34
N ILE A 10 3.00 -3.77 3.30
CA ILE A 10 4.17 -4.28 4.03
C ILE A 10 4.76 -3.16 4.85
N MET A 11 4.78 -3.33 6.18
CA MET A 11 5.47 -2.46 7.13
C MET A 11 6.57 -3.24 7.84
N ILE A 12 7.81 -2.76 7.76
CA ILE A 12 8.94 -3.35 8.49
C ILE A 12 9.06 -2.70 9.86
N GLY A 13 9.18 -3.52 10.92
CA GLY A 13 9.25 -3.06 12.31
C GLY A 13 10.57 -2.41 12.72
N THR A 14 10.95 -1.31 12.05
CA THR A 14 12.16 -0.52 12.32
C THR A 14 12.10 0.16 13.70
N PRO A 15 13.25 0.63 14.26
CA PRO A 15 13.23 1.41 15.49
C PRO A 15 12.29 2.62 15.44
N ALA A 16 12.20 3.30 14.30
CA ALA A 16 11.29 4.42 14.09
C ALA A 16 9.81 3.99 14.18
N ILE A 17 9.41 2.92 13.49
CA ILE A 17 8.05 2.37 13.56
C ILE A 17 7.70 1.96 15.00
N ARG A 18 8.60 1.25 15.68
CA ARG A 18 8.41 0.86 17.08
C ARG A 18 8.22 2.07 18.00
N ASN A 19 8.91 3.16 17.72
CA ASN A 19 8.73 4.40 18.46
C ASN A 19 7.35 5.03 18.22
N LEU A 20 6.89 5.08 16.96
CA LEU A 20 5.55 5.55 16.62
C LEU A 20 4.46 4.71 17.30
N ILE A 21 4.65 3.39 17.41
CA ILE A 21 3.74 2.50 18.14
C ILE A 21 3.69 2.88 19.63
N ARG A 22 4.84 3.06 20.30
CA ARG A 22 4.89 3.45 21.71
C ARG A 22 4.23 4.79 21.99
N GLU A 23 4.33 5.72 21.06
CA GLU A 23 3.73 7.06 21.16
C GLU A 23 2.29 7.14 20.65
N ALA A 24 1.68 6.01 20.28
CA ALA A 24 0.33 5.94 19.69
C ALA A 24 0.14 6.82 18.43
N LYS A 25 1.22 7.06 17.67
CA LYS A 25 1.22 7.91 16.46
C LYS A 25 0.88 7.11 15.19
N VAL A 26 -0.28 6.44 15.20
CA VAL A 26 -0.70 5.53 14.13
C VAL A 26 -0.76 6.19 12.75
N ALA A 27 -1.27 7.41 12.66
CA ALA A 27 -1.37 8.13 11.40
C ALA A 27 -0.01 8.35 10.72
N GLN A 28 1.06 8.55 11.51
CA GLN A 28 2.42 8.77 10.98
C GLN A 28 3.05 7.49 10.44
N MET A 29 2.56 6.31 10.84
CA MET A 29 3.08 5.03 10.34
C MET A 29 2.80 4.86 8.85
N TYR A 30 1.71 5.40 8.32
CA TYR A 30 1.42 5.34 6.88
C TYR A 30 2.47 6.10 6.05
N SER A 31 2.84 7.30 6.47
CA SER A 31 3.92 8.08 5.83
C SER A 31 5.26 7.35 5.89
N ALA A 32 5.52 6.62 6.98
CA ALA A 32 6.73 5.81 7.12
C ALA A 32 6.74 4.62 6.14
N ILE A 33 5.61 3.92 5.93
CA ILE A 33 5.49 2.90 4.89
C ILE A 33 5.73 3.51 3.50
N GLN A 34 5.07 4.63 3.20
CA GLN A 34 5.13 5.28 1.88
C GLN A 34 6.56 5.65 1.48
N THR A 35 7.36 6.15 2.43
CA THR A 35 8.75 6.56 2.22
C THR A 35 9.76 5.41 2.42
N GLY A 36 9.33 4.30 3.01
CA GLY A 36 10.15 3.15 3.35
C GLY A 36 10.41 2.15 2.22
N GLN A 37 10.10 2.49 0.95
CA GLN A 37 10.25 1.56 -0.17
C GLN A 37 11.67 0.98 -0.32
N GLY A 38 12.71 1.78 -0.07
CA GLY A 38 14.10 1.31 -0.10
C GLY A 38 14.42 0.25 0.95
N MET A 39 13.59 0.13 2.00
CA MET A 39 13.68 -0.92 3.03
C MET A 39 12.70 -2.08 2.77
N GLY A 40 12.05 -2.13 1.61
CA GLY A 40 11.05 -3.14 1.26
C GLY A 40 9.65 -2.88 1.83
N MET A 41 9.37 -1.67 2.34
CA MET A 41 8.01 -1.31 2.71
C MET A 41 7.17 -0.98 1.47
N GLN A 42 5.86 -1.18 1.56
CA GLN A 42 4.95 -0.93 0.45
C GLN A 42 3.56 -0.64 0.98
N THR A 43 2.93 0.45 0.53
CA THR A 43 1.50 0.71 0.85
C THR A 43 0.60 -0.14 -0.04
N LEU A 44 -0.64 -0.39 0.39
CA LEU A 44 -1.63 -1.07 -0.46
C LEU A 44 -1.81 -0.37 -1.82
N ASP A 45 -1.93 0.97 -1.82
CA ASP A 45 -2.13 1.76 -3.03
C ASP A 45 -0.94 1.64 -4.00
N GLN A 46 0.30 1.54 -3.50
CA GLN A 46 1.48 1.30 -4.33
C GLN A 46 1.41 -0.08 -4.99
N THR A 47 1.01 -1.12 -4.25
CA THR A 47 0.83 -2.47 -4.81
C THR A 47 -0.29 -2.51 -5.86
N LEU A 48 -1.43 -1.87 -5.58
CA LEU A 48 -2.53 -1.77 -6.52
C LEU A 48 -2.13 -1.02 -7.79
N THR A 49 -1.37 0.08 -7.66
CA THR A 49 -0.83 0.83 -8.79
C THR A 49 0.08 -0.02 -9.66
N ASP A 50 0.97 -0.83 -9.07
CA ASP A 50 1.82 -1.76 -9.82
C ASP A 50 1.00 -2.83 -10.56
N LEU A 51 0.00 -3.42 -9.89
CA LEU A 51 -0.87 -4.44 -10.48
C LEU A 51 -1.69 -3.90 -11.65
N VAL A 52 -2.19 -2.66 -11.56
CA VAL A 52 -2.88 -1.97 -12.67
C VAL A 52 -1.90 -1.69 -13.81
N ARG A 53 -0.73 -1.11 -13.50
CA ARG A 53 0.32 -0.80 -14.50
C ARG A 53 0.78 -2.04 -15.27
N ARG A 54 0.80 -3.20 -14.61
CA ARG A 54 1.15 -4.50 -15.20
C ARG A 54 -0.02 -5.21 -15.88
N ASN A 55 -1.20 -4.57 -15.95
CA ASN A 55 -2.45 -5.12 -16.48
C ASN A 55 -2.88 -6.44 -15.82
N VAL A 56 -2.54 -6.65 -14.55
CA VAL A 56 -2.94 -7.84 -13.78
C VAL A 56 -4.36 -7.68 -13.23
N ILE A 57 -4.75 -6.44 -12.90
CA ILE A 57 -6.11 -6.06 -12.48
C ILE A 57 -6.56 -4.82 -13.24
N SER A 58 -7.87 -4.57 -13.28
CA SER A 58 -8.43 -3.34 -13.86
C SER A 58 -8.31 -2.16 -12.89
N SER A 59 -8.31 -0.94 -13.42
CA SER A 59 -8.37 0.29 -12.61
C SER A 59 -9.61 0.31 -11.70
N ALA A 60 -10.76 -0.13 -12.22
CA ALA A 60 -12.00 -0.24 -11.44
C ALA A 60 -11.90 -1.23 -10.26
N GLU A 61 -11.22 -2.38 -10.44
CA GLU A 61 -10.99 -3.34 -9.35
C GLU A 61 -10.07 -2.74 -8.28
N ALA A 62 -8.99 -2.09 -8.71
CA ALA A 62 -8.08 -1.40 -7.79
C ALA A 62 -8.79 -0.29 -7.00
N ARG A 63 -9.61 0.52 -7.67
CA ARG A 63 -10.40 1.61 -7.07
C ARG A 63 -11.28 1.12 -5.92
N GLY A 64 -11.90 -0.05 -6.06
CA GLY A 64 -12.76 -0.63 -5.03
C GLY A 64 -12.03 -1.12 -3.78
N LYS A 65 -10.69 -1.21 -3.81
CA LYS A 65 -9.84 -1.71 -2.73
C LYS A 65 -8.84 -0.67 -2.20
N ALA A 66 -8.61 0.39 -2.95
CA ALA A 66 -7.64 1.42 -2.63
C ALA A 66 -8.04 2.25 -1.40
N LYS A 67 -7.03 2.73 -0.67
CA LYS A 67 -7.20 3.72 0.39
C LYS A 67 -7.48 5.12 -0.18
N ILE A 68 -6.88 5.44 -1.33
CA ILE A 68 -7.11 6.67 -2.10
C ILE A 68 -7.66 6.27 -3.49
N PRO A 69 -8.98 6.07 -3.62
CA PRO A 69 -9.60 5.64 -4.88
C PRO A 69 -9.37 6.61 -6.04
N GLU A 70 -9.13 7.89 -5.74
CA GLU A 70 -8.88 8.95 -6.72
C GLU A 70 -7.64 8.69 -7.59
N ASN A 71 -6.69 7.88 -7.10
CA ASN A 71 -5.52 7.46 -7.86
C ASN A 71 -5.86 6.52 -9.03
N PHE A 72 -7.08 5.98 -9.07
CA PHE A 72 -7.53 4.99 -10.04
C PHE A 72 -8.77 5.51 -10.80
N PRO A 73 -8.57 6.26 -11.91
CA PRO A 73 -9.67 6.75 -12.73
C PRO A 73 -10.38 5.61 -13.49
N ASN A 74 -11.62 5.87 -13.90
CA ASN A 74 -12.46 4.93 -14.67
C ASN A 74 -11.91 4.64 -16.07
#